data_AF-W5P5I3-F1
#
_entry.id   AF-W5P5I3-F1
#
_cell.length_a   1.000
_cell.length_b   1.000
_cell.length_c   1.000
_cell.angle_alpha   90.00
_cell.angle_beta   90.00
_cell.angle_gamma   90.00
#
_symmetry.space_group_name_H-M   'P 1'
#
loop_
_entity.id
_entity.type
_entity.pdbx_description
1 polymer ?
#
loop_
_entity_poly.entity_id
_entity_poly.type
_entity_poly.pdbx_seq_one_letter_code
_entity_poly.pdbx_strand_id
1 'polypeptide(L)'
;MKLGHVILLLLCFYLSFCEDNFRKQGQSKAVKKSQAHHAPEASLSKETEASSEVKLTSTPDTSQKDFVDKKCLTEKHTHLSCNKVFCQPWQRCIDGTCLCKLPYQCPKNGTRVCSTNGKSYSTYCQQKSFECVRPEAKFLKSGACTGEGQFSVSLSNGKQDSEGLVAVQLADQDRKMFVCGDSWSITQANVACLDLGFQLGALDTHRRDPDLNSAECLHVRCRGLETSLAECTFTKGVHSSEGLAAMVCYTEEAAPPKKDSFQCVNGKRIPQKKACDGVNDCVDNSDELCCKDCRGEGFLCKSGVCIPKQYKCNGELDCITGEDEVGCEGTGHPEIKEAAEVLTADMDAERKFIKSFLPKLSCGVKNNMHIRRKRVVGGKPAKMGDFPWQIAIKESDKIHCGGTYIGGCWILTAAHCVRISRMHRYQLWTSFTDWIRPGFQTVVHSVNRIIIHENYNGTTYQNDIALIEMKKRPSEKQCVLSNSVPACVPWSPYLFQPNDKCIISGWGREKGNQKVYSLKWGEVHIINNCSAFYPGRYFEKEMECAGTDDGSIDACKGDSGGPLVCQDVNNVTYVWGIVSWGENCGKSGFPGVYTKVANYFDWISHHVGRSLISQHNV
;
A
#
# COMPACT_ATOMS: atom_id res chain seq x y z
N MET A 1 17.15 -45.06 -31.87
CA MET A 1 18.08 -45.87 -31.05
C MET A 1 19.40 -45.15 -30.91
N LYS A 2 19.53 -44.29 -29.88
CA LYS A 2 20.75 -43.63 -29.37
C LYS A 2 20.28 -42.57 -28.37
N LEU A 3 20.11 -42.98 -27.11
CA LEU A 3 20.00 -42.11 -25.91
C LEU A 3 19.93 -42.95 -24.61
N GLY A 4 19.68 -44.27 -24.73
CA GLY A 4 19.51 -45.19 -23.60
C GLY A 4 20.79 -45.73 -22.93
N HIS A 5 21.98 -45.25 -23.29
CA HIS A 5 23.24 -45.71 -22.68
C HIS A 5 23.94 -44.67 -21.80
N VAL A 6 23.43 -43.43 -21.74
CA VAL A 6 23.99 -42.40 -20.85
C VAL A 6 23.21 -42.31 -19.52
N ILE A 7 21.98 -42.81 -19.47
CA ILE A 7 21.12 -42.77 -18.28
C ILE A 7 21.43 -43.89 -17.28
N LEU A 8 22.09 -44.99 -17.70
CA LEU A 8 22.37 -46.14 -16.84
C LEU A 8 23.58 -45.96 -15.91
N LEU A 9 24.44 -44.96 -16.16
CA LEU A 9 25.65 -44.70 -15.35
C LEU A 9 25.45 -43.63 -14.27
N LEU A 10 24.37 -42.83 -14.32
CA LEU A 10 24.07 -41.81 -13.31
C LEU A 10 23.15 -42.30 -12.19
N LEU A 11 22.48 -43.44 -12.36
CA LEU A 11 21.60 -44.03 -11.34
C LEU A 11 22.33 -44.96 -10.35
N CYS A 12 23.60 -45.29 -10.56
CA CYS A 12 24.38 -46.15 -9.66
C CYS A 12 25.15 -45.40 -8.55
N PHE A 13 25.19 -44.07 -8.56
CA PHE A 13 25.99 -43.29 -7.60
C PHE A 13 25.22 -42.78 -6.35
N TYR A 14 23.89 -42.91 -6.31
CA TYR A 14 23.08 -42.37 -5.20
C TYR A 14 22.53 -43.41 -4.22
N LEU A 15 22.83 -44.71 -4.39
CA LEU A 15 22.29 -45.80 -3.58
C LEU A 15 23.30 -46.44 -2.59
N SER A 16 24.44 -45.78 -2.31
CA SER A 16 25.47 -46.34 -1.40
C SER A 16 25.81 -45.49 -0.17
N PHE A 17 24.94 -44.57 0.27
CA PHE A 17 25.15 -43.83 1.53
C PHE A 17 23.84 -43.64 2.30
N CYS A 18 23.42 -44.67 3.06
CA CYS A 18 22.77 -44.56 4.39
C CYS A 18 22.16 -45.91 4.80
N GLU A 19 23.01 -46.91 5.02
CA GLU A 19 22.73 -48.01 5.94
C GLU A 19 23.94 -48.11 6.87
N ASP A 20 23.75 -47.66 8.12
CA ASP A 20 24.43 -48.11 9.34
C ASP A 20 24.52 -46.97 10.37
N ASN A 21 23.57 -46.95 11.31
CA ASN A 21 23.87 -46.90 12.76
C ASN A 21 22.57 -46.87 13.56
N PHE A 22 21.99 -48.05 13.75
CA PHE A 22 20.88 -48.30 14.67
C PHE A 22 21.19 -49.57 15.50
N ARG A 23 22.03 -49.46 16.54
CA ARG A 23 21.98 -50.30 17.77
C ARG A 23 23.21 -50.11 18.68
N LYS A 24 22.97 -49.61 19.90
CA LYS A 24 23.34 -50.20 21.21
C LYS A 24 22.87 -49.23 22.31
N GLN A 25 21.87 -49.64 23.11
CA GLN A 25 21.99 -50.05 24.53
C GLN A 25 22.47 -48.92 25.45
N GLY A 26 21.85 -48.57 26.58
CA GLY A 26 20.75 -49.14 27.33
C GLY A 26 20.77 -48.60 28.77
N GLN A 27 19.67 -48.86 29.50
CA GLN A 27 19.54 -48.88 30.97
C GLN A 27 19.39 -47.58 31.79
N SER A 28 18.14 -47.35 32.18
CA SER A 28 17.64 -47.37 33.57
C SER A 28 18.34 -46.53 34.65
N LYS A 29 17.62 -45.58 35.23
CA LYS A 29 17.50 -45.45 36.69
C LYS A 29 16.24 -44.69 37.11
N ALA A 30 15.70 -45.16 38.21
CA ALA A 30 14.38 -44.92 38.77
C ALA A 30 14.39 -43.79 39.82
N VAL A 31 13.20 -43.21 40.03
CA VAL A 31 12.63 -42.75 41.32
C VAL A 31 13.36 -41.63 42.08
N LYS A 32 12.65 -40.51 42.26
CA LYS A 32 12.39 -39.94 43.60
C LYS A 32 11.07 -39.16 43.63
N LYS A 33 10.14 -39.68 44.44
CA LYS A 33 8.97 -38.99 44.99
C LYS A 33 9.44 -37.93 46.00
N SER A 34 8.73 -36.81 46.08
CA SER A 34 8.40 -36.17 47.36
C SER A 34 7.13 -35.33 47.23
N GLN A 35 6.06 -35.80 47.87
CA GLN A 35 4.89 -35.04 48.28
C GLN A 35 5.20 -34.31 49.60
N ALA A 36 4.69 -33.09 49.77
CA ALA A 36 4.19 -32.49 51.02
C ALA A 36 3.58 -31.11 50.63
N HIS A 37 2.26 -30.92 50.59
CA HIS A 37 1.37 -30.57 51.70
C HIS A 37 1.88 -29.44 52.62
N HIS A 38 1.35 -28.22 52.43
CA HIS A 38 0.53 -27.51 53.44
C HIS A 38 0.16 -26.08 52.96
N ALA A 39 -1.15 -25.82 52.92
CA ALA A 39 -1.75 -24.50 53.14
C ALA A 39 -1.89 -24.30 54.69
N PRO A 40 -2.19 -23.09 55.21
CA PRO A 40 -3.54 -22.55 55.11
C PRO A 40 -3.66 -21.02 54.95
N GLU A 41 -4.92 -20.64 54.79
CA GLU A 41 -5.56 -19.34 54.60
C GLU A 41 -5.38 -18.36 55.79
N ALA A 42 -5.52 -17.05 55.54
CA ALA A 42 -6.70 -16.25 55.96
C ALA A 42 -6.39 -14.75 56.24
N SER A 43 -7.14 -13.90 55.51
CA SER A 43 -7.90 -12.73 55.97
C SER A 43 -7.24 -11.47 56.57
N LEU A 44 -7.66 -10.34 55.98
CA LEU A 44 -8.37 -9.20 56.61
C LEU A 44 -7.68 -7.83 56.58
N SER A 45 -8.56 -6.85 56.36
CA SER A 45 -8.44 -5.43 56.06
C SER A 45 -7.65 -4.53 57.01
N LYS A 46 -7.20 -3.37 56.50
CA LYS A 46 -7.54 -2.04 57.04
C LYS A 46 -7.00 -0.89 56.19
N GLU A 47 -7.89 0.07 55.96
CA GLU A 47 -7.60 1.45 55.55
C GLU A 47 -6.82 2.17 56.66
N THR A 48 -5.90 3.07 56.30
CA THR A 48 -5.57 4.25 57.10
C THR A 48 -4.85 5.29 56.25
N GLU A 49 -5.47 6.45 56.11
CA GLU A 49 -4.83 7.71 55.73
C GLU A 49 -3.90 8.19 56.87
N ALA A 50 -2.71 8.69 56.54
CA ALA A 50 -2.08 9.87 57.15
C ALA A 50 -0.64 10.10 56.61
N SER A 51 -0.50 11.22 55.89
CA SER A 51 0.62 12.17 55.87
C SER A 51 2.00 11.80 56.44
N SER A 52 3.04 11.89 55.59
CA SER A 52 4.34 12.49 55.97
C SER A 52 5.21 12.78 54.74
N GLU A 53 6.04 13.80 54.89
CA GLU A 53 6.77 14.59 53.88
C GLU A 53 7.87 13.89 53.06
N VAL A 54 8.00 14.37 51.82
CA VAL A 54 9.21 14.62 51.01
C VAL A 54 10.30 13.54 50.99
N LYS A 55 10.38 12.83 49.86
CA LYS A 55 11.65 12.37 49.29
C LYS A 55 11.60 12.47 47.77
N LEU A 56 12.27 13.49 47.24
CA LEU A 56 12.51 13.71 45.81
C LEU A 56 13.19 12.45 45.25
N THR A 57 12.40 11.58 44.63
CA THR A 57 12.87 10.42 43.89
C THR A 57 12.46 10.63 42.45
N SER A 58 13.47 10.78 41.61
CA SER A 58 13.41 10.89 40.16
C SER A 58 12.32 10.00 39.58
N THR A 59 11.28 10.61 39.02
CA THR A 59 10.34 9.89 38.16
C THR A 59 11.12 9.28 37.00
N PRO A 60 10.83 8.02 36.63
CA PRO A 60 11.49 7.37 35.51
C PRO A 60 11.18 8.14 34.23
N ASP A 61 12.24 8.31 33.44
CA ASP A 61 12.30 8.67 32.03
C ASP A 61 10.94 8.66 31.31
N THR A 62 10.59 9.81 30.73
CA THR A 62 9.48 9.89 29.78
C THR A 62 9.77 8.87 28.69
N SER A 63 8.95 7.83 28.59
CA SER A 63 9.07 6.81 27.55
C SER A 63 9.11 7.54 26.20
N GLN A 64 10.29 7.61 25.57
CA GLN A 64 10.43 8.16 24.23
C GLN A 64 9.45 7.42 23.33
N LYS A 65 8.38 8.09 22.91
CA LYS A 65 7.39 7.51 22.00
C LYS A 65 8.14 7.14 20.72
N ASP A 66 8.20 5.86 20.40
CA ASP A 66 8.83 5.37 19.18
C ASP A 66 7.90 5.64 18.00
N PHE A 67 8.16 6.72 17.26
CA PHE A 67 7.35 7.15 16.11
C PHE A 67 7.50 6.23 14.89
N VAL A 68 8.54 5.40 14.85
CA VAL A 68 8.89 4.59 13.68
C VAL A 68 8.52 3.12 13.89
N ASP A 69 8.07 2.47 12.83
CA ASP A 69 7.86 1.02 12.81
C ASP A 69 9.12 0.27 12.36
N LYS A 70 9.81 -0.31 13.34
CA LYS A 70 11.02 -1.11 13.15
C LYS A 70 10.84 -2.29 12.19
N LYS A 71 9.65 -2.88 12.12
CA LYS A 71 9.38 -3.99 11.20
C LYS A 71 9.35 -3.51 9.76
N CYS A 72 8.59 -2.45 9.51
CA CYS A 72 8.50 -1.78 8.22
C CYS A 72 9.87 -1.29 7.70
N LEU A 73 10.76 -0.79 8.58
CA LEU A 73 12.10 -0.37 8.18
C LEU A 73 12.95 -1.46 7.53
N THR A 74 12.69 -2.74 7.86
CA THR A 74 13.41 -3.86 7.24
C THR A 74 13.07 -4.02 5.75
N GLU A 75 11.90 -3.51 5.33
CA GLU A 75 11.42 -3.55 3.94
C GLU A 75 11.98 -2.40 3.08
N LYS A 76 12.65 -1.40 3.69
CA LYS A 76 13.33 -0.29 3.01
C LYS A 76 12.47 0.43 1.97
N HIS A 77 11.27 0.86 2.37
CA HIS A 77 10.37 1.57 1.47
C HIS A 77 10.90 2.95 1.05
N THR A 78 10.57 3.33 -0.17
CA THR A 78 10.85 4.64 -0.78
C THR A 78 9.63 5.13 -1.56
N HIS A 79 9.70 6.32 -2.16
CA HIS A 79 8.67 6.83 -3.08
C HIS A 79 8.38 5.91 -4.27
N LEU A 80 9.24 4.90 -4.54
CA LEU A 80 9.01 3.87 -5.56
C LEU A 80 8.28 2.64 -5.01
N SER A 81 7.96 2.56 -3.71
CA SER A 81 7.26 1.42 -3.11
C SER A 81 5.75 1.57 -3.24
N CYS A 82 5.15 0.96 -4.27
CA CYS A 82 3.70 1.09 -4.52
C CYS A 82 2.80 0.42 -3.47
N ASN A 83 3.41 -0.36 -2.57
CA ASN A 83 2.73 -0.88 -1.38
C ASN A 83 2.39 0.25 -0.39
N LYS A 84 3.12 1.37 -0.40
CA LYS A 84 2.94 2.47 0.56
C LYS A 84 2.39 3.74 -0.06
N VAL A 85 2.80 4.05 -1.29
CA VAL A 85 2.45 5.29 -1.99
C VAL A 85 1.94 5.01 -3.40
N PHE A 86 1.22 5.97 -3.98
CA PHE A 86 0.87 5.90 -5.40
C PHE A 86 2.08 6.17 -6.29
N CYS A 87 2.20 5.41 -7.38
CA CYS A 87 3.23 5.69 -8.39
C CYS A 87 2.95 7.01 -9.11
N GLN A 88 4.00 7.62 -9.66
CA GLN A 88 3.84 8.79 -10.52
C GLN A 88 3.10 8.42 -11.83
N PRO A 89 2.46 9.38 -12.54
CA PRO A 89 1.63 9.07 -13.70
C PRO A 89 2.37 8.37 -14.86
N TRP A 90 3.68 8.65 -14.98
CA TRP A 90 4.60 8.04 -15.93
C TRP A 90 5.23 6.72 -15.43
N GLN A 91 4.73 6.17 -14.32
CA GLN A 91 5.14 4.90 -13.74
C GLN A 91 3.93 3.96 -13.58
N ARG A 92 4.21 2.66 -13.39
CA ARG A 92 3.24 1.62 -13.02
C ARG A 92 3.79 0.78 -11.87
N CYS A 93 2.91 0.33 -10.98
CA CYS A 93 3.25 -0.62 -9.94
C CYS A 93 3.44 -2.01 -10.57
N ILE A 94 4.53 -2.71 -10.26
CA ILE A 94 4.80 -4.11 -10.57
C ILE A 94 5.60 -4.69 -9.41
N ASP A 95 5.17 -5.81 -8.83
CA ASP A 95 5.86 -6.51 -7.74
C ASP A 95 6.20 -5.57 -6.55
N GLY A 96 5.22 -4.74 -6.16
CA GLY A 96 5.39 -3.76 -5.07
C GLY A 96 6.29 -2.55 -5.40
N THR A 97 6.79 -2.42 -6.63
CA THR A 97 7.69 -1.34 -7.06
C THR A 97 7.14 -0.53 -8.24
N CYS A 98 7.34 0.79 -8.24
CA CYS A 98 7.00 1.69 -9.33
C CYS A 98 8.07 1.64 -10.42
N LEU A 99 7.72 1.05 -11.56
CA LEU A 99 8.57 0.97 -12.74
C LEU A 99 8.12 1.97 -13.80
N CYS A 100 9.07 2.46 -14.59
CA CYS A 100 8.81 3.42 -15.67
C CYS A 100 7.83 2.84 -16.70
N LYS A 101 6.84 3.64 -17.10
CA LYS A 101 6.05 3.39 -18.30
C LYS A 101 6.89 3.76 -19.53
N LEU A 102 6.57 3.17 -20.67
CA LEU A 102 7.10 3.62 -21.96
C LEU A 102 6.34 4.86 -22.43
N PRO A 103 6.97 5.81 -23.16
CA PRO A 103 6.34 7.08 -23.50
C PRO A 103 4.99 6.95 -24.22
N TYR A 104 4.79 5.92 -25.03
CA TYR A 104 3.52 5.70 -25.74
C TYR A 104 2.37 5.23 -24.83
N GLN A 105 2.65 4.81 -23.59
CA GLN A 105 1.65 4.41 -22.60
C GLN A 105 1.10 5.62 -21.82
N CYS A 106 1.72 6.80 -21.95
CA CYS A 106 1.21 8.04 -21.38
C CYS A 106 -0.01 8.57 -22.15
N PRO A 107 -0.90 9.32 -21.48
CA PRO A 107 -1.95 10.08 -22.15
C PRO A 107 -1.39 11.01 -23.22
N LYS A 108 -2.12 11.13 -24.34
CA LYS A 108 -1.74 11.98 -25.48
C LYS A 108 -2.19 13.43 -25.32
N ASN A 109 -3.10 13.71 -24.38
CA ASN A 109 -3.57 15.04 -24.06
C ASN A 109 -2.59 15.69 -23.08
N GLY A 110 -2.20 16.93 -23.35
CA GLY A 110 -1.28 17.70 -22.51
C GLY A 110 -0.55 18.77 -23.32
N THR A 111 0.33 19.49 -22.63
CA THR A 111 1.15 20.55 -23.23
C THR A 111 2.52 20.03 -23.70
N ARG A 112 3.06 20.61 -24.78
CA ARG A 112 4.41 20.28 -25.25
C ARG A 112 5.44 20.74 -24.22
N VAL A 113 6.51 19.97 -24.06
CA VAL A 113 7.61 20.28 -23.12
C VAL A 113 8.97 20.07 -23.77
N CYS A 114 9.97 20.78 -23.26
CA CYS A 114 11.36 20.69 -23.69
C CYS A 114 12.22 20.00 -22.64
N SER A 115 13.20 19.21 -23.10
CA SER A 115 14.21 18.56 -22.26
C SER A 115 15.60 19.14 -22.50
N THR A 116 16.51 18.94 -21.54
CA THR A 116 17.93 19.35 -21.58
C THR A 116 18.71 18.83 -22.79
N ASN A 117 18.26 17.75 -23.42
CA ASN A 117 18.85 17.21 -24.66
C ASN A 117 18.41 17.94 -25.94
N GLY A 118 17.65 19.03 -25.82
CA GLY A 118 17.13 19.80 -26.95
C GLY A 118 15.95 19.16 -27.69
N LYS A 119 15.40 18.05 -27.16
CA LYS A 119 14.21 17.39 -27.75
C LYS A 119 12.92 17.91 -27.13
N SER A 120 11.95 18.15 -28.00
CA SER A 120 10.57 18.46 -27.60
C SER A 120 9.73 17.19 -27.53
N TYR A 121 8.95 17.05 -26.47
CA TYR A 121 8.01 15.96 -26.24
C TYR A 121 6.58 16.49 -26.37
N SER A 122 5.63 15.62 -26.73
CA SER A 122 4.24 16.05 -26.96
C SER A 122 3.50 16.35 -25.66
N THR A 123 3.83 15.65 -24.58
CA THR A 123 3.25 15.84 -23.25
C THR A 123 4.32 15.73 -22.17
N TYR A 124 4.07 16.33 -21.00
CA TYR A 124 4.95 16.21 -19.84
C TYR A 124 5.16 14.75 -19.40
N CYS A 125 4.10 13.93 -19.42
CA CYS A 125 4.20 12.51 -19.09
C CYS A 125 5.21 11.78 -19.98
N GLN A 126 5.25 12.06 -21.29
CA GLN A 126 6.20 11.43 -22.21
C GLN A 126 7.65 11.78 -21.90
N GLN A 127 7.92 13.05 -21.56
CA GLN A 127 9.26 13.48 -21.19
C GLN A 127 9.70 12.82 -19.88
N LYS A 128 8.86 12.85 -18.83
CA LYS A 128 9.18 12.20 -17.54
C LYS A 128 9.27 10.67 -17.65
N SER A 129 8.45 10.05 -18.49
CA SER A 129 8.54 8.62 -18.82
C SER A 129 9.87 8.29 -19.49
N PHE A 130 10.32 9.13 -20.42
CA PHE A 130 11.62 8.96 -21.08
C PHE A 130 12.77 9.21 -20.10
N GLU A 131 12.69 10.24 -19.27
CA GLU A 131 13.66 10.57 -18.22
C GLU A 131 13.81 9.44 -17.19
N CYS A 132 12.70 8.81 -16.80
CA CYS A 132 12.72 7.65 -15.91
C CYS A 132 13.57 6.49 -16.48
N VAL A 133 13.57 6.32 -17.81
CA VAL A 133 14.40 5.32 -18.51
C VAL A 133 15.82 5.84 -18.80
N ARG A 134 15.97 7.17 -19.00
CA ARG A 134 17.19 7.87 -19.37
C ARG A 134 17.36 9.13 -18.49
N PRO A 135 17.98 9.01 -17.30
CA PRO A 135 18.02 10.09 -16.30
C PRO A 135 18.69 11.40 -16.76
N GLU A 136 19.48 11.36 -17.83
CA GLU A 136 20.14 12.55 -18.40
C GLU A 136 19.16 13.53 -19.06
N ALA A 137 17.99 13.06 -19.49
CA ALA A 137 17.01 13.83 -20.24
C ALA A 137 16.03 14.59 -19.31
N LYS A 138 16.57 15.42 -18.43
CA LYS A 138 15.81 16.23 -17.47
C LYS A 138 14.86 17.21 -18.15
N PHE A 139 13.84 17.64 -17.42
CA PHE A 139 12.94 18.72 -17.84
C PHE A 139 13.69 20.06 -17.90
N LEU A 140 13.41 20.87 -18.92
CA LEU A 140 14.02 22.18 -19.11
C LEU A 140 13.00 23.31 -19.02
N LYS A 141 11.94 23.25 -19.84
CA LYS A 141 10.87 24.24 -19.83
C LYS A 141 9.58 23.72 -20.46
N SER A 142 8.48 24.39 -20.16
CA SER A 142 7.21 24.19 -20.85
C SER A 142 7.26 24.83 -22.25
N GLY A 143 6.59 24.21 -23.22
CA GLY A 143 6.61 24.61 -24.63
C GLY A 143 7.66 23.87 -25.46
N ALA A 144 7.89 24.36 -26.68
CA ALA A 144 8.88 23.79 -27.59
C ALA A 144 10.29 24.25 -27.24
N CYS A 145 11.30 23.45 -27.59
CA CYS A 145 12.69 23.83 -27.41
C CYS A 145 13.05 25.01 -28.33
N THR A 146 13.51 26.11 -27.73
CA THR A 146 14.16 27.22 -28.43
C THR A 146 15.67 27.03 -28.28
N GLY A 147 16.46 27.22 -29.34
CA GLY A 147 17.90 26.94 -29.33
C GLY A 147 18.77 27.83 -28.41
N GLU A 148 18.15 28.69 -27.60
CA GLU A 148 18.83 29.78 -26.85
C GLU A 148 18.51 29.78 -25.34
N GLY A 149 17.65 28.88 -24.83
CA GLY A 149 17.26 28.90 -23.41
C GLY A 149 18.09 27.93 -22.55
N GLN A 150 18.90 28.43 -21.63
CA GLN A 150 19.65 27.61 -20.66
C GLN A 150 19.12 27.85 -19.24
N PHE A 151 18.60 26.79 -18.61
CA PHE A 151 18.32 26.79 -17.17
C PHE A 151 19.60 26.45 -16.41
N SER A 152 19.94 27.22 -15.37
CA SER A 152 21.11 26.92 -14.54
C SER A 152 20.86 27.24 -13.07
N VAL A 153 21.38 26.37 -12.20
CA VAL A 153 21.40 26.54 -10.74
C VAL A 153 22.85 26.69 -10.32
N SER A 154 23.15 27.66 -9.46
CA SER A 154 24.52 27.89 -8.96
C SER A 154 24.51 28.33 -7.51
N LEU A 155 25.54 27.92 -6.76
CA LEU A 155 25.78 28.33 -5.39
C LEU A 155 26.79 29.49 -5.39
N SER A 156 26.43 30.60 -4.76
CA SER A 156 27.28 31.79 -4.65
C SER A 156 27.69 32.03 -3.21
N ASN A 157 28.87 32.61 -2.98
CA ASN A 157 29.33 33.02 -1.64
C ASN A 157 29.41 31.87 -0.61
N GLY A 158 29.74 30.65 -1.05
CA GLY A 158 30.08 29.49 -0.21
C GLY A 158 31.57 29.37 0.06
N LYS A 159 31.96 28.68 1.14
CA LYS A 159 33.37 28.29 1.38
C LYS A 159 33.76 27.02 0.63
N GLN A 160 32.78 26.17 0.31
CA GLN A 160 32.94 24.94 -0.45
C GLN A 160 31.92 24.93 -1.61
N ASP A 161 32.18 24.12 -2.64
CA ASP A 161 31.30 23.98 -3.80
C ASP A 161 29.92 23.38 -3.46
N SER A 162 29.79 22.76 -2.28
CA SER A 162 28.56 22.19 -1.76
C SER A 162 27.74 23.14 -0.88
N GLU A 163 28.17 24.38 -0.64
CA GLU A 163 27.43 25.35 0.16
C GLU A 163 27.33 26.72 -0.51
N GLY A 164 26.29 27.49 -0.20
CA GLY A 164 26.18 28.86 -0.65
C GLY A 164 24.76 29.38 -0.76
N LEU A 165 24.65 30.63 -1.22
CA LEU A 165 23.40 31.28 -1.62
C LEU A 165 22.92 30.70 -2.94
N VAL A 166 21.62 30.40 -3.01
CA VAL A 166 21.02 29.79 -4.19
C VAL A 166 20.70 30.87 -5.23
N ALA A 167 21.33 30.77 -6.40
CA ALA A 167 21.06 31.62 -7.55
C ALA A 167 20.56 30.76 -8.73
N VAL A 168 19.46 31.19 -9.34
CA VAL A 168 18.78 30.49 -10.44
C VAL A 168 18.73 31.38 -11.68
N GLN A 169 19.02 30.81 -12.83
CA GLN A 169 18.79 31.37 -14.15
C GLN A 169 17.63 30.61 -14.80
N LEU A 170 16.52 31.31 -15.07
CA LEU A 170 15.36 30.73 -15.73
C LEU A 170 15.61 30.57 -17.22
N ALA A 171 15.01 29.56 -17.87
CA ALA A 171 15.28 29.27 -19.28
C ALA A 171 14.84 30.38 -20.26
N ASP A 172 13.94 31.28 -19.84
CA ASP A 172 13.45 32.40 -20.65
C ASP A 172 14.04 33.75 -20.20
N GLN A 173 15.04 33.76 -19.30
CA GLN A 173 15.69 34.97 -18.80
C GLN A 173 17.22 34.82 -18.72
N ASP A 174 17.95 35.84 -19.17
CA ASP A 174 19.42 35.85 -19.09
C ASP A 174 19.98 36.28 -17.72
N ARG A 175 19.12 36.76 -16.81
CA ARG A 175 19.52 37.26 -15.49
C ARG A 175 19.45 36.15 -14.44
N LYS A 176 20.55 35.99 -13.68
CA LYS A 176 20.56 35.20 -12.44
C LYS A 176 19.86 35.96 -11.31
N MET A 177 18.93 35.30 -10.62
CA MET A 177 18.23 35.85 -9.46
C MET A 177 18.41 34.95 -8.25
N PHE A 178 18.41 35.55 -7.06
CA PHE A 178 18.49 34.81 -5.80
C PHE A 178 17.11 34.33 -5.34
N VAL A 179 17.09 33.27 -4.54
CA VAL A 179 15.87 32.70 -3.97
C VAL A 179 15.56 33.32 -2.60
N CYS A 180 14.27 33.59 -2.34
CA CYS A 180 13.81 34.15 -1.06
C CYS A 180 13.92 33.10 0.07
N GLY A 181 14.33 33.51 1.27
CA GLY A 181 14.55 32.61 2.41
C GLY A 181 13.27 32.14 3.14
N ASP A 182 12.16 32.85 2.97
CA ASP A 182 10.87 32.61 3.63
C ASP A 182 10.12 31.41 3.03
N SER A 183 10.18 31.21 1.72
CA SER A 183 9.58 30.08 1.01
C SER A 183 10.53 28.88 0.84
N TRP A 184 11.75 28.98 1.35
CA TRP A 184 12.78 27.95 1.22
C TRP A 184 12.72 26.91 2.34
N SER A 185 12.59 25.64 1.97
CA SER A 185 12.60 24.50 2.87
C SER A 185 13.53 23.39 2.37
N ILE A 186 13.70 22.35 3.19
CA ILE A 186 14.50 21.18 2.79
C ILE A 186 13.95 20.50 1.52
N THR A 187 12.66 20.65 1.23
CA THR A 187 12.04 20.04 0.03
C THR A 187 12.60 20.64 -1.26
N GLN A 188 12.66 21.97 -1.38
CA GLN A 188 13.29 22.63 -2.53
C GLN A 188 14.80 22.43 -2.53
N ALA A 189 15.45 22.44 -1.36
CA ALA A 189 16.89 22.25 -1.26
C ALA A 189 17.33 20.85 -1.72
N ASN A 190 16.55 19.81 -1.41
CA ASN A 190 16.80 18.45 -1.90
C ASN A 190 16.79 18.39 -3.44
N VAL A 191 15.80 19.01 -4.08
CA VAL A 191 15.71 19.09 -5.55
C VAL A 191 16.87 19.91 -6.13
N ALA A 192 17.24 21.02 -5.49
CA ALA A 192 18.35 21.87 -5.92
C ALA A 192 19.70 21.14 -5.87
N CYS A 193 19.98 20.43 -4.79
CA CYS A 193 21.20 19.63 -4.66
C CYS A 193 21.22 18.47 -5.66
N LEU A 194 20.07 17.83 -5.92
CA LEU A 194 19.95 16.80 -6.95
C LEU A 194 20.24 17.35 -8.36
N ASP A 195 19.84 18.60 -8.63
CA ASP A 195 20.12 19.26 -9.90
C ASP A 195 21.60 19.60 -10.07
N LEU A 196 22.28 19.99 -8.98
CA LEU A 196 23.73 20.22 -8.92
C LEU A 196 24.57 18.93 -8.94
N GLY A 197 23.95 17.75 -8.91
CA GLY A 197 24.64 16.45 -8.99
C GLY A 197 24.81 15.72 -7.65
N PHE A 198 24.38 16.30 -6.53
CA PHE A 198 24.42 15.68 -5.20
C PHE A 198 23.22 14.75 -5.00
N GLN A 199 23.41 13.46 -5.26
CA GLN A 199 22.34 12.44 -5.24
C GLN A 199 21.67 12.25 -3.86
N LEU A 200 22.34 12.63 -2.77
CA LEU A 200 21.83 12.52 -1.39
C LEU A 200 21.03 13.76 -0.94
N GLY A 201 20.89 14.76 -1.82
CA GLY A 201 20.14 15.99 -1.55
C GLY A 201 20.84 16.94 -0.58
N ALA A 202 20.05 17.77 0.12
CA ALA A 202 20.53 18.81 1.02
C ALA A 202 20.73 18.29 2.44
N LEU A 203 21.83 18.66 3.09
CA LEU A 203 22.06 18.38 4.51
C LEU A 203 21.31 19.35 5.41
N ASP A 204 21.37 20.65 5.09
CA ASP A 204 20.75 21.71 5.88
C ASP A 204 20.40 22.92 5.00
N THR A 205 19.49 23.75 5.49
CA THR A 205 19.08 25.01 4.87
C THR A 205 19.31 26.15 5.85
N HIS A 206 19.85 27.26 5.34
CA HIS A 206 20.13 28.44 6.14
C HIS A 206 19.52 29.67 5.48
N ARG A 207 19.30 30.70 6.29
CA ARG A 207 18.95 32.03 5.82
C ARG A 207 20.15 32.92 6.07
N ARG A 208 20.56 33.66 5.06
CA ARG A 208 21.64 34.63 5.18
C ARG A 208 21.13 35.93 4.59
N ASP A 209 21.32 37.00 5.32
CA ASP A 209 21.08 38.34 4.82
C ASP A 209 22.41 38.87 4.27
N PRO A 210 22.61 38.94 2.95
CA PRO A 210 23.78 39.62 2.42
C PRO A 210 23.55 41.13 2.42
N ASP A 211 24.63 41.92 2.56
CA ASP A 211 24.67 43.36 2.26
C ASP A 211 24.44 43.63 0.75
N LEU A 212 23.38 43.07 0.15
CA LEU A 212 23.11 43.08 -1.28
C LEU A 212 21.83 43.89 -1.54
N ASN A 213 21.97 44.99 -2.28
CA ASN A 213 20.88 45.93 -2.65
C ASN A 213 19.83 45.35 -3.62
N SER A 214 19.69 44.03 -3.74
CA SER A 214 18.75 43.43 -4.68
C SER A 214 17.40 43.20 -3.99
N ALA A 215 16.45 44.13 -4.22
CA ALA A 215 15.10 44.08 -3.66
C ALA A 215 14.23 42.93 -4.22
N GLU A 216 14.70 42.23 -5.26
CA GLU A 216 13.97 41.18 -5.97
C GLU A 216 14.57 39.81 -5.66
N CYS A 217 13.70 38.85 -5.34
CA CYS A 217 14.06 37.44 -5.16
C CYS A 217 12.99 36.53 -5.78
N LEU A 218 13.31 35.25 -5.95
CA LEU A 218 12.41 34.23 -6.48
C LEU A 218 11.82 33.41 -5.34
N HIS A 219 10.49 33.27 -5.27
CA HIS A 219 9.89 32.22 -4.46
C HIS A 219 9.80 30.94 -5.28
N VAL A 220 10.22 29.84 -4.67
CA VAL A 220 10.26 28.52 -5.32
C VAL A 220 9.36 27.56 -4.59
N ARG A 221 8.46 26.90 -5.31
CA ARG A 221 7.58 25.87 -4.75
C ARG A 221 7.76 24.55 -5.50
N CYS A 222 8.23 23.54 -4.78
CA CYS A 222 8.39 22.17 -5.25
C CYS A 222 7.54 21.22 -4.39
N ARG A 223 7.26 20.02 -4.90
CA ARG A 223 6.70 18.88 -4.16
C ARG A 223 7.78 18.12 -3.39
N GLY A 224 9.01 18.06 -3.90
CA GLY A 224 10.16 17.38 -3.31
C GLY A 224 10.53 16.04 -3.96
N LEU A 225 9.92 15.67 -5.10
CA LEU A 225 10.25 14.47 -5.88
C LEU A 225 10.71 14.81 -7.31
N GLU A 226 10.80 16.10 -7.62
CA GLU A 226 11.33 16.62 -8.87
C GLU A 226 12.83 16.30 -9.00
N THR A 227 13.26 16.19 -10.25
CA THR A 227 14.64 15.84 -10.63
C THR A 227 15.50 17.06 -10.98
N SER A 228 14.85 18.19 -11.26
CA SER A 228 15.46 19.50 -11.47
C SER A 228 14.55 20.59 -10.90
N LEU A 229 15.13 21.70 -10.45
CA LEU A 229 14.36 22.88 -10.06
C LEU A 229 13.55 23.47 -11.21
N ALA A 230 13.89 23.18 -12.47
CA ALA A 230 13.13 23.62 -13.64
C ALA A 230 11.66 23.17 -13.62
N GLU A 231 11.35 22.08 -12.92
CA GLU A 231 9.99 21.54 -12.77
C GLU A 231 9.15 22.31 -11.73
N CYS A 232 9.81 23.06 -10.85
CA CYS A 232 9.15 23.78 -9.77
C CYS A 232 8.53 25.10 -10.25
N THR A 233 7.55 25.58 -9.49
CA THR A 233 6.88 26.87 -9.78
C THR A 233 7.72 28.02 -9.22
N PHE A 234 8.03 28.99 -10.07
CA PHE A 234 8.72 30.23 -9.70
C PHE A 234 7.76 31.41 -9.75
N THR A 235 7.72 32.18 -8.67
CA THR A 235 7.00 33.47 -8.63
C THR A 235 7.96 34.58 -8.21
N LYS A 236 7.69 35.79 -8.71
CA LYS A 236 8.47 36.96 -8.34
C LYS A 236 8.11 37.38 -6.90
N GLY A 237 9.13 37.45 -6.05
CA GLY A 237 9.04 37.87 -4.66
C GLY A 237 9.72 39.20 -4.40
N VAL A 238 9.34 39.84 -3.30
CA VAL A 238 10.05 40.99 -2.76
C VAL A 238 10.88 40.51 -1.58
N HIS A 239 12.12 40.98 -1.50
CA HIS A 239 13.01 40.68 -0.40
C HIS A 239 12.34 41.04 0.94
N SER A 240 12.12 40.03 1.79
CA SER A 240 11.55 40.17 3.12
C SER A 240 12.67 40.24 4.18
N SER A 241 12.32 40.56 5.42
CA SER A 241 13.25 40.53 6.57
C SER A 241 13.83 39.13 6.87
N GLU A 242 13.41 38.09 6.17
CA GLU A 242 13.89 36.71 6.36
C GLU A 242 15.14 36.35 5.51
N GLY A 243 15.67 37.30 4.72
CA GLY A 243 16.93 37.15 3.99
C GLY A 243 16.84 36.26 2.73
N LEU A 244 17.99 35.90 2.18
CA LEU A 244 18.11 35.01 1.02
C LEU A 244 18.33 33.55 1.42
N ALA A 245 17.88 32.65 0.57
CA ALA A 245 18.04 31.21 0.74
C ALA A 245 19.49 30.77 0.54
N ALA A 246 20.03 30.07 1.54
CA ALA A 246 21.28 29.35 1.46
C ALA A 246 21.06 27.86 1.77
N MET A 247 21.91 27.01 1.21
CA MET A 247 21.85 25.57 1.48
C MET A 247 23.24 24.96 1.56
N VAL A 248 23.29 23.78 2.19
CA VAL A 248 24.46 22.91 2.22
C VAL A 248 24.04 21.56 1.64
N CYS A 249 24.65 21.14 0.54
CA CYS A 249 24.43 19.82 -0.03
C CYS A 249 25.18 18.74 0.77
N TYR A 250 24.58 17.56 0.87
CA TYR A 250 25.12 16.47 1.67
C TYR A 250 26.40 15.90 1.05
N THR A 251 27.48 15.87 1.83
CA THR A 251 28.74 15.17 1.56
C THR A 251 29.12 14.32 2.77
N GLU A 252 29.87 13.24 2.57
CA GLU A 252 30.29 12.37 3.68
C GLU A 252 31.15 13.11 4.71
N GLU A 253 31.91 14.11 4.27
CA GLU A 253 32.76 14.95 5.13
C GLU A 253 31.93 15.93 5.99
N ALA A 254 30.78 16.39 5.50
CA ALA A 254 29.92 17.35 6.20
C ALA A 254 29.03 16.72 7.28
N ALA A 255 28.88 15.39 7.31
CA ALA A 255 27.94 14.69 8.18
C ALA A 255 28.60 13.54 8.99
N PRO A 256 29.36 13.86 10.07
CA PRO A 256 29.95 12.83 10.93
C PRO A 256 28.87 12.01 11.66
N PRO A 257 29.14 10.72 11.97
CA PRO A 257 28.17 9.83 12.59
C PRO A 257 27.78 10.32 14.00
N LYS A 258 26.50 10.64 14.19
CA LYS A 258 25.89 10.96 15.49
C LYS A 258 25.15 9.72 16.02
N LYS A 259 25.13 9.53 17.35
CA LYS A 259 24.45 8.39 17.99
C LYS A 259 22.93 8.35 17.74
N ASP A 260 22.30 9.52 17.52
CA ASP A 260 20.85 9.67 17.34
C ASP A 260 20.47 10.03 15.88
N SER A 261 20.98 9.26 14.91
CA SER A 261 20.68 9.45 13.49
C SER A 261 19.72 8.40 12.95
N PHE A 262 18.75 8.84 12.17
CA PHE A 262 17.97 7.98 11.27
C PHE A 262 18.74 7.81 9.96
N GLN A 263 18.79 6.59 9.44
CA GLN A 263 19.42 6.29 8.16
C GLN A 263 18.36 6.09 7.09
N CYS A 264 18.36 6.97 6.09
CA CYS A 264 17.55 6.88 4.88
C CYS A 264 17.93 5.66 4.04
N VAL A 265 17.05 5.22 3.14
CA VAL A 265 17.31 4.08 2.25
C VAL A 265 18.43 4.38 1.26
N ASN A 266 18.52 5.60 0.74
CA ASN A 266 19.65 6.07 -0.09
C ASN A 266 20.99 6.22 0.65
N GLY A 267 21.03 6.01 1.98
CA GLY A 267 22.24 6.08 2.79
C GLY A 267 22.50 7.42 3.47
N LYS A 268 21.71 8.47 3.19
CA LYS A 268 21.75 9.75 3.91
C LYS A 268 21.43 9.53 5.39
N ARG A 269 22.11 10.26 6.28
CA ARG A 269 21.79 10.28 7.71
C ARG A 269 21.16 11.61 8.10
N ILE A 270 20.00 11.54 8.73
CA ILE A 270 19.26 12.70 9.24
C ILE A 270 19.09 12.56 10.76
N PRO A 271 18.84 13.66 11.49
CA PRO A 271 18.51 13.56 12.91
C PRO A 271 17.25 12.71 13.14
N GLN A 272 17.23 11.85 14.17
CA GLN A 272 16.06 11.00 14.47
C GLN A 272 14.74 11.78 14.63
N LYS A 273 14.82 13.06 15.01
CA LYS A 273 13.67 13.97 15.13
C LYS A 273 13.01 14.37 13.81
N LYS A 274 13.71 14.18 12.69
CA LYS A 274 13.21 14.49 11.35
C LYS A 274 12.47 13.32 10.71
N ALA A 275 12.62 12.10 11.24
CA ALA A 275 11.81 10.98 10.77
C ALA A 275 10.34 11.14 11.22
N CYS A 276 9.42 10.90 10.29
CA CYS A 276 7.97 10.97 10.47
C CYS A 276 7.47 12.37 10.79
N ASP A 277 8.06 13.44 10.25
CA ASP A 277 7.61 14.83 10.50
C ASP A 277 6.69 15.42 9.41
N GLY A 278 6.34 14.61 8.40
CA GLY A 278 5.57 15.00 7.22
C GLY A 278 6.41 15.69 6.15
N VAL A 279 7.75 15.70 6.26
CA VAL A 279 8.66 16.33 5.31
C VAL A 279 9.65 15.30 4.76
N ASN A 280 9.84 15.30 3.43
CA ASN A 280 10.84 14.45 2.79
C ASN A 280 12.25 15.02 3.00
N ASP A 281 12.90 14.70 4.12
CA ASP A 281 14.31 15.02 4.37
C ASP A 281 15.22 14.03 3.61
N CYS A 282 14.79 12.79 3.36
CA CYS A 282 15.61 11.75 2.73
C CYS A 282 15.77 11.82 1.19
N VAL A 283 15.10 12.72 0.47
CA VAL A 283 14.94 12.75 -1.00
C VAL A 283 14.09 11.60 -1.54
N ASP A 284 14.35 10.38 -1.09
CA ASP A 284 13.63 9.18 -1.49
C ASP A 284 12.34 8.92 -0.68
N ASN A 285 12.00 9.81 0.26
CA ASN A 285 10.86 9.75 1.17
C ASN A 285 10.90 8.61 2.20
N SER A 286 12.05 7.98 2.42
CA SER A 286 12.15 6.80 3.31
C SER A 286 11.92 7.09 4.81
N ASP A 287 12.10 8.32 5.23
CA ASP A 287 11.79 8.86 6.57
C ASP A 287 10.30 8.90 6.89
N GLU A 288 9.44 8.97 5.88
CA GLU A 288 8.01 9.23 6.05
C GLU A 288 7.10 8.00 5.80
N LEU A 289 7.65 6.83 5.46
CA LEU A 289 6.88 5.67 4.97
C LEU A 289 6.64 4.53 5.99
N CYS A 290 7.28 4.63 7.16
CA CYS A 290 7.24 3.62 8.21
C CYS A 290 6.91 4.23 9.57
N CYS A 291 5.81 4.99 9.63
CA CYS A 291 5.43 5.77 10.79
C CYS A 291 4.25 5.15 11.54
N LYS A 292 4.34 5.11 12.87
CA LYS A 292 3.24 4.77 13.78
C LYS A 292 2.44 6.00 14.21
N ASP A 293 3.11 7.14 14.19
CA ASP A 293 2.57 8.45 14.49
C ASP A 293 3.41 9.51 13.77
N CYS A 294 2.86 10.69 13.52
CA CYS A 294 3.61 11.80 12.93
C CYS A 294 4.07 12.78 14.01
N ARG A 295 5.29 13.29 13.85
CA ARG A 295 5.84 14.39 14.62
C ARG A 295 5.36 15.71 14.02
N GLY A 296 5.23 16.73 14.87
CA GLY A 296 4.85 18.07 14.43
C GLY A 296 3.41 18.14 13.91
N GLU A 297 3.23 18.78 12.76
CA GLU A 297 1.92 19.00 12.16
C GLU A 297 1.59 18.03 11.00
N GLY A 298 2.42 17.01 10.75
CA GLY A 298 2.17 16.01 9.72
C GLY A 298 0.85 15.24 9.93
N PHE A 299 0.22 14.81 8.84
CA PHE A 299 -0.97 13.97 8.85
C PHE A 299 -0.58 12.50 8.67
N LEU A 300 -1.05 11.64 9.58
CA LEU A 300 -0.78 10.20 9.54
C LEU A 300 -1.85 9.48 8.71
N CYS A 301 -1.42 8.84 7.62
CA CYS A 301 -2.23 7.86 6.91
C CYS A 301 -2.32 6.54 7.69
N LYS A 302 -3.44 5.83 7.59
CA LYS A 302 -3.63 4.46 8.10
C LYS A 302 -2.58 3.47 7.57
N SER A 303 -2.06 3.71 6.36
CA SER A 303 -0.98 2.92 5.78
C SER A 303 0.38 3.07 6.50
N GLY A 304 0.47 3.94 7.52
CA GLY A 304 1.69 4.24 8.27
C GLY A 304 2.62 5.18 7.50
N VAL A 305 2.04 6.14 6.78
CA VAL A 305 2.75 7.17 6.00
C VAL A 305 2.43 8.54 6.59
N CYS A 306 3.43 9.38 6.78
CA CYS A 306 3.24 10.78 7.16
C CYS A 306 3.26 11.67 5.93
N ILE A 307 2.25 12.52 5.79
CA ILE A 307 2.16 13.51 4.69
C ILE A 307 2.11 14.93 5.26
N PRO A 308 2.53 15.94 4.48
CA PRO A 308 2.40 17.33 4.90
C PRO A 308 0.93 17.71 5.18
N LYS A 309 0.69 18.55 6.19
CA LYS A 309 -0.66 18.99 6.57
C LYS A 309 -1.45 19.63 5.44
N GLN A 310 -0.76 20.38 4.57
CA GLN A 310 -1.35 21.04 3.41
C GLN A 310 -1.82 20.06 2.32
N TYR A 311 -1.52 18.76 2.45
CA TYR A 311 -2.00 17.73 1.53
C TYR A 311 -3.33 17.15 1.95
N LYS A 312 -3.80 17.41 3.17
CA LYS A 312 -5.16 17.08 3.56
C LYS A 312 -6.16 18.00 2.83
N CYS A 313 -7.18 17.41 2.21
CA CYS A 313 -8.24 18.12 1.50
C CYS A 313 -7.72 19.00 0.33
N ASN A 314 -6.69 18.52 -0.38
CA ASN A 314 -6.08 19.25 -1.50
C ASN A 314 -6.63 18.84 -2.88
N GLY A 315 -7.56 17.86 -2.92
CA GLY A 315 -8.14 17.28 -4.14
C GLY A 315 -7.33 16.14 -4.77
N GLU A 316 -6.19 15.77 -4.20
CA GLU A 316 -5.32 14.66 -4.61
C GLU A 316 -5.29 13.58 -3.54
N LEU A 317 -5.49 12.31 -3.92
CA LEU A 317 -5.28 11.19 -3.01
C LEU A 317 -3.77 10.97 -2.83
N ASP A 318 -3.24 11.36 -1.68
CA ASP A 318 -1.87 11.15 -1.25
C ASP A 318 -1.75 9.88 -0.37
N CYS A 319 -2.72 9.63 0.51
CA CYS A 319 -2.82 8.36 1.24
C CYS A 319 -3.42 7.26 0.34
N ILE A 320 -2.80 6.06 0.30
CA ILE A 320 -3.36 4.92 -0.46
C ILE A 320 -4.73 4.45 0.04
N THR A 321 -5.05 4.80 1.29
CA THR A 321 -6.30 4.51 1.98
C THR A 321 -7.35 5.63 1.81
N GLY A 322 -6.93 6.81 1.34
CA GLY A 322 -7.77 7.92 0.86
C GLY A 322 -8.43 8.82 1.91
N GLU A 323 -8.11 8.64 3.19
CA GLU A 323 -8.69 9.40 4.32
C GLU A 323 -8.26 10.88 4.39
N ASP A 324 -7.21 11.25 3.66
CA ASP A 324 -6.74 12.62 3.50
C ASP A 324 -7.77 13.51 2.77
N GLU A 325 -8.60 12.92 1.92
CA GLU A 325 -9.60 13.63 1.09
C GLU A 325 -11.05 13.41 1.56
N VAL A 326 -11.24 12.96 2.80
CA VAL A 326 -12.58 12.70 3.37
C VAL A 326 -12.91 13.65 4.51
N GLY A 327 -14.16 14.10 4.56
CA GLY A 327 -14.65 14.98 5.63
C GLY A 327 -14.16 16.42 5.51
N CYS A 328 -13.93 16.91 4.29
CA CYS A 328 -13.41 18.24 3.97
C CYS A 328 -14.48 19.35 4.00
N GLU A 329 -15.60 19.16 4.71
CA GLU A 329 -16.63 20.19 4.83
C GLU A 329 -16.10 21.37 5.66
N GLY A 330 -15.91 22.53 5.03
CA GLY A 330 -15.46 23.77 5.68
C GLY A 330 -13.97 24.12 5.51
N THR A 331 -13.17 23.27 4.88
CA THR A 331 -11.85 23.67 4.38
C THR A 331 -12.05 24.35 3.04
N GLY A 332 -12.27 25.68 3.05
CA GLY A 332 -12.14 26.46 1.84
C GLY A 332 -10.77 26.17 1.22
N HIS A 333 -10.74 25.86 -0.08
CA HIS A 333 -9.50 26.05 -0.84
C HIS A 333 -9.00 27.45 -0.48
N PRO A 334 -7.72 27.63 -0.12
CA PRO A 334 -7.18 28.97 -0.01
C PRO A 334 -7.54 29.69 -1.31
N GLU A 335 -8.41 30.68 -1.23
CA GLU A 335 -8.60 31.62 -2.31
C GLU A 335 -7.19 32.08 -2.66
N ILE A 336 -6.77 31.80 -3.89
CA ILE A 336 -5.54 32.30 -4.45
C ILE A 336 -5.62 33.80 -4.23
N LYS A 337 -4.81 34.34 -3.31
CA LYS A 337 -4.56 35.78 -3.29
C LYS A 337 -4.04 36.11 -4.68
N GLU A 338 -4.88 36.80 -5.45
CA GLU A 338 -4.56 37.25 -6.78
C GLU A 338 -3.24 38.05 -6.79
N ALA A 339 -2.51 37.88 -7.89
CA ALA A 339 -1.41 38.71 -8.37
C ALA A 339 0.00 38.50 -7.75
N ALA A 340 0.48 37.26 -7.68
CA ALA A 340 1.92 37.03 -7.86
C ALA A 340 2.19 36.69 -9.35
N GLU A 341 3.09 37.41 -10.00
CA GLU A 341 3.50 37.12 -11.38
C GLU A 341 4.20 35.74 -11.42
N VAL A 342 3.52 34.76 -12.02
CA VAL A 342 4.02 33.39 -12.18
C VAL A 342 4.96 33.36 -13.39
N LEU A 343 6.22 33.01 -13.16
CA LEU A 343 7.27 33.06 -14.18
C LEU A 343 7.40 31.74 -14.96
N THR A 344 7.01 30.61 -14.36
CA THR A 344 7.06 29.28 -14.97
C THR A 344 5.73 28.55 -14.85
N ALA A 345 5.44 27.66 -15.80
CA ALA A 345 4.27 26.78 -15.70
C ALA A 345 4.41 25.84 -14.49
N ASP A 346 3.31 25.63 -13.77
CA ASP A 346 3.26 24.70 -12.63
C ASP A 346 3.18 23.25 -13.14
N MET A 347 4.30 22.55 -13.13
CA MET A 347 4.37 21.16 -13.60
C MET A 347 3.79 20.16 -12.59
N ASP A 348 3.62 20.53 -11.31
CA ASP A 348 2.87 19.73 -10.33
C ASP A 348 1.37 19.75 -10.65
N ALA A 349 0.84 20.90 -11.11
CA ALA A 349 -0.52 21.00 -11.60
C ALA A 349 -0.73 20.16 -12.88
N GLU A 350 0.20 20.18 -13.84
CA GLU A 350 0.13 19.30 -15.02
C GLU A 350 0.21 17.81 -14.62
N ARG A 351 1.05 17.45 -13.65
CA ARG A 351 1.12 16.09 -13.09
C ARG A 351 -0.23 15.65 -12.50
N LYS A 352 -0.89 16.51 -11.71
CA LYS A 352 -2.23 16.26 -11.17
C LYS A 352 -3.27 16.12 -12.28
N PHE A 353 -3.20 16.96 -13.30
CA PHE A 353 -4.04 16.86 -14.48
C PHE A 353 -3.88 15.52 -15.21
N ILE A 354 -2.64 15.03 -15.38
CA ILE A 354 -2.38 13.71 -15.97
C ILE A 354 -2.98 12.58 -15.12
N LYS A 355 -2.90 12.66 -13.79
CA LYS A 355 -3.54 11.67 -12.89
C LYS A 355 -5.04 11.55 -13.13
N SER A 356 -5.72 12.65 -13.49
CA SER A 356 -7.17 12.64 -13.74
C SER A 356 -7.59 11.81 -14.97
N PHE A 357 -6.71 11.64 -15.95
CA PHE A 357 -6.95 10.82 -17.15
C PHE A 357 -6.72 9.31 -16.94
N LEU A 358 -6.13 8.91 -15.82
CA LEU A 358 -5.91 7.49 -15.55
C LEU A 358 -7.27 6.79 -15.45
N PRO A 359 -7.45 5.64 -16.12
CA PRO A 359 -8.74 4.97 -16.18
C PRO A 359 -9.19 4.56 -14.77
N LYS A 360 -10.25 5.18 -14.27
CA LYS A 360 -10.90 4.77 -13.02
C LYS A 360 -11.72 3.50 -13.31
N LEU A 361 -11.18 2.32 -12.96
CA LEU A 361 -11.94 1.08 -13.08
C LEU A 361 -13.20 1.15 -12.20
N SER A 362 -14.35 0.80 -12.76
CA SER A 362 -15.61 0.67 -12.01
C SER A 362 -15.69 -0.72 -11.35
N CYS A 363 -14.92 -0.94 -10.28
CA CYS A 363 -15.05 -2.10 -9.41
C CYS A 363 -15.54 -1.66 -8.02
N GLY A 364 -16.13 -2.58 -7.25
CA GLY A 364 -16.42 -2.39 -5.83
C GLY A 364 -17.49 -1.36 -5.46
N VAL A 365 -18.04 -0.60 -6.41
CA VAL A 365 -19.07 0.44 -6.18
C VAL A 365 -20.47 -0.19 -6.19
N LYS A 366 -21.18 -0.13 -5.07
CA LYS A 366 -22.60 -0.51 -4.99
C LYS A 366 -23.47 0.65 -5.46
N ASN A 367 -24.44 0.40 -6.33
CA ASN A 367 -25.53 1.36 -6.52
C ASN A 367 -26.37 1.40 -5.23
N ASN A 368 -26.40 2.58 -4.61
CA ASN A 368 -26.98 2.80 -3.28
C ASN A 368 -28.47 2.43 -3.27
N MET A 369 -28.81 1.25 -2.74
CA MET A 369 -30.16 0.94 -2.28
C MET A 369 -30.14 0.87 -0.75
N HIS A 370 -30.74 1.88 -0.14
CA HIS A 370 -30.87 2.10 1.29
C HIS A 370 -31.33 0.84 2.08
N ILE A 371 -30.84 0.66 3.32
CA ILE A 371 -31.51 1.05 4.60
C ILE A 371 -30.76 0.41 5.78
N ARG A 372 -30.33 1.25 6.74
CA ARG A 372 -29.89 0.87 8.10
C ARG A 372 -31.03 0.23 8.90
N ARG A 373 -30.77 -0.84 9.67
CA ARG A 373 -31.41 -1.14 10.98
C ARG A 373 -30.67 -2.26 11.77
N LYS A 374 -30.53 -2.07 13.11
CA LYS A 374 -30.09 -3.02 14.17
C LYS A 374 -31.22 -4.07 14.42
N ARG A 375 -31.09 -5.30 14.94
CA ARG A 375 -30.09 -6.13 15.67
C ARG A 375 -30.50 -7.63 15.49
N VAL A 376 -29.64 -8.57 15.94
CA VAL A 376 -29.86 -9.99 16.38
C VAL A 376 -29.15 -11.06 15.51
N VAL A 377 -28.69 -12.14 16.18
CA VAL A 377 -27.40 -12.87 16.11
C VAL A 377 -27.33 -13.99 15.06
N GLY A 378 -26.14 -14.29 14.51
CA GLY A 378 -25.88 -15.49 13.67
C GLY A 378 -25.92 -15.30 12.14
N GLY A 379 -25.54 -14.11 11.65
CA GLY A 379 -25.52 -13.75 10.24
C GLY A 379 -26.88 -13.25 9.72
N LYS A 380 -26.88 -12.12 9.00
CA LYS A 380 -28.10 -11.53 8.39
C LYS A 380 -28.40 -12.26 7.07
N PRO A 381 -29.65 -12.58 6.73
CA PRO A 381 -29.98 -13.08 5.40
C PRO A 381 -29.67 -11.98 4.37
N ALA A 382 -28.90 -12.32 3.34
CA ALA A 382 -28.59 -11.41 2.25
C ALA A 382 -29.80 -11.26 1.32
N LYS A 383 -30.08 -10.03 0.90
CA LYS A 383 -31.01 -9.76 -0.19
C LYS A 383 -30.28 -9.79 -1.53
N MET A 384 -31.05 -9.96 -2.58
CA MET A 384 -30.53 -9.85 -3.93
C MET A 384 -29.94 -8.46 -4.16
N GLY A 385 -28.71 -8.40 -4.67
CA GLY A 385 -27.98 -7.15 -4.91
C GLY A 385 -27.10 -6.68 -3.74
N ASP A 386 -27.22 -7.25 -2.53
CA ASP A 386 -26.38 -6.87 -1.40
C ASP A 386 -24.89 -7.21 -1.62
N PHE A 387 -24.64 -8.36 -2.25
CA PHE A 387 -23.32 -8.92 -2.55
C PHE A 387 -23.25 -9.36 -4.02
N PRO A 388 -23.20 -8.40 -4.96
CA PRO A 388 -23.31 -8.71 -6.38
C PRO A 388 -22.11 -9.50 -6.93
N TRP A 389 -20.96 -9.46 -6.24
CA TRP A 389 -19.76 -10.24 -6.56
C TRP A 389 -19.77 -11.67 -6.02
N GLN A 390 -20.72 -12.05 -5.16
CA GLN A 390 -20.75 -13.37 -4.55
C GLN A 390 -21.10 -14.45 -5.60
N ILE A 391 -20.28 -15.50 -5.66
CA ILE A 391 -20.49 -16.66 -6.53
C ILE A 391 -20.67 -17.91 -5.68
N ALA A 392 -21.62 -18.77 -6.05
CA ALA A 392 -21.70 -20.13 -5.54
C ALA A 392 -21.05 -21.11 -6.53
N ILE A 393 -20.07 -21.87 -6.06
CA ILE A 393 -19.43 -22.95 -6.83
C ILE A 393 -20.12 -24.26 -6.46
N LYS A 394 -20.88 -24.82 -7.38
CA LYS A 394 -21.60 -26.08 -7.22
C LYS A 394 -20.78 -27.24 -7.79
N GLU A 395 -20.67 -28.32 -7.03
CA GLU A 395 -20.19 -29.62 -7.54
C GLU A 395 -21.35 -30.62 -7.39
N SER A 396 -21.80 -31.21 -8.51
CA SER A 396 -22.98 -32.08 -8.53
C SER A 396 -24.22 -31.38 -7.96
N ASP A 397 -24.78 -31.83 -6.83
CA ASP A 397 -26.02 -31.30 -6.23
C ASP A 397 -25.82 -30.52 -4.93
N LYS A 398 -24.57 -30.15 -4.63
CA LYS A 398 -24.23 -29.42 -3.42
C LYS A 398 -23.39 -28.18 -3.73
N ILE A 399 -23.64 -27.10 -3.01
CA ILE A 399 -22.70 -25.97 -2.95
C ILE A 399 -21.41 -26.51 -2.31
N HIS A 400 -20.34 -26.48 -3.08
CA HIS A 400 -19.04 -26.95 -2.66
C HIS A 400 -18.30 -25.84 -1.91
N CYS A 401 -18.18 -24.67 -2.54
CA CYS A 401 -17.48 -23.50 -2.02
C CYS A 401 -18.10 -22.19 -2.52
N GLY A 402 -17.73 -21.09 -1.86
CA GLY A 402 -17.93 -19.74 -2.36
C GLY A 402 -16.86 -19.34 -3.39
N GLY A 403 -17.11 -18.21 -4.05
CA GLY A 403 -16.15 -17.53 -4.91
C GLY A 403 -16.53 -16.06 -5.05
N THR A 404 -15.64 -15.29 -5.65
CA THR A 404 -15.78 -13.84 -5.78
C THR A 404 -15.51 -13.40 -7.21
N TYR A 405 -16.45 -12.70 -7.81
CA TYR A 405 -16.27 -12.11 -9.13
C TYR A 405 -15.37 -10.87 -9.05
N ILE A 406 -14.26 -10.88 -9.81
CA ILE A 406 -13.21 -9.84 -9.76
C ILE A 406 -13.09 -9.03 -11.05
N GLY A 407 -13.81 -9.40 -12.11
CA GLY A 407 -13.85 -8.64 -13.38
C GLY A 407 -13.66 -9.51 -14.62
N GLY A 408 -14.20 -9.04 -15.75
CA GLY A 408 -14.14 -9.76 -17.03
C GLY A 408 -14.78 -11.15 -16.93
N CYS A 409 -13.99 -12.19 -17.19
CA CYS A 409 -14.43 -13.60 -17.10
C CYS A 409 -13.90 -14.32 -15.85
N TRP A 410 -13.41 -13.60 -14.84
CA TRP A 410 -12.59 -14.17 -13.77
C TRP A 410 -13.28 -14.19 -12.42
N ILE A 411 -13.09 -15.31 -11.73
CA ILE A 411 -13.59 -15.56 -10.39
C ILE A 411 -12.43 -16.00 -9.51
N LEU A 412 -12.36 -15.45 -8.31
CA LEU A 412 -11.39 -15.76 -7.28
C LEU A 412 -12.00 -16.73 -6.26
N THR A 413 -11.26 -17.76 -5.85
CA THR A 413 -11.67 -18.74 -4.82
C THR A 413 -10.44 -19.35 -4.14
N ALA A 414 -10.66 -20.25 -3.17
CA ALA A 414 -9.57 -20.96 -2.48
C ALA A 414 -9.06 -22.14 -3.32
N ALA A 415 -7.78 -22.48 -3.20
CA ALA A 415 -7.18 -23.61 -3.90
C ALA A 415 -7.75 -24.95 -3.43
N HIS A 416 -7.94 -25.11 -2.11
CA HIS A 416 -8.49 -26.34 -1.54
C HIS A 416 -9.93 -26.65 -1.99
N CYS A 417 -10.62 -25.65 -2.56
CA CYS A 417 -11.99 -25.75 -3.06
C CYS A 417 -12.08 -26.35 -4.46
N VAL A 418 -10.99 -26.38 -5.24
CA VAL A 418 -11.05 -26.73 -6.65
C VAL A 418 -10.03 -27.82 -7.01
N ARG A 419 -10.42 -28.66 -7.97
CA ARG A 419 -9.53 -29.67 -8.55
C ARG A 419 -9.63 -29.66 -10.06
N ILE A 420 -8.51 -29.53 -10.75
CA ILE A 420 -8.44 -29.46 -12.22
C ILE A 420 -9.08 -30.70 -12.87
N SER A 421 -8.89 -31.89 -12.28
CA SER A 421 -9.48 -33.15 -12.80
C SER A 421 -11.00 -33.20 -12.75
N ARG A 422 -11.65 -32.34 -11.96
CA ARG A 422 -13.11 -32.26 -11.82
C ARG A 422 -13.71 -31.01 -12.45
N MET A 423 -12.96 -30.29 -13.28
CA MET A 423 -13.38 -29.02 -13.88
C MET A 423 -14.78 -29.06 -14.51
N HIS A 424 -15.09 -30.13 -15.26
CA HIS A 424 -16.38 -30.29 -15.95
C HIS A 424 -17.58 -30.48 -15.02
N ARG A 425 -17.36 -30.78 -13.73
CA ARG A 425 -18.42 -30.97 -12.74
C ARG A 425 -18.80 -29.68 -12.03
N TYR A 426 -17.99 -28.62 -12.17
CA TYR A 426 -18.25 -27.35 -11.53
C TYR A 426 -19.23 -26.50 -12.34
N GLN A 427 -20.23 -25.97 -11.65
CA GLN A 427 -21.15 -24.96 -12.17
C GLN A 427 -21.02 -23.71 -11.32
N LEU A 428 -20.96 -22.55 -11.98
CA LEU A 428 -20.81 -21.25 -11.34
C LEU A 428 -22.16 -20.55 -11.34
N TRP A 429 -22.71 -20.30 -10.17
CA TRP A 429 -24.03 -19.72 -10.01
C TRP A 429 -23.88 -18.27 -9.53
N THR A 430 -24.33 -17.32 -10.35
CA THR A 430 -24.33 -15.88 -10.04
C THR A 430 -25.72 -15.43 -9.60
N SER A 431 -25.82 -14.38 -8.78
CA SER A 431 -27.11 -13.84 -8.28
C SER A 431 -27.93 -14.88 -7.50
N PHE A 432 -27.27 -15.90 -6.95
CA PHE A 432 -27.88 -16.97 -6.19
C PHE A 432 -27.96 -16.57 -4.71
N THR A 433 -29.15 -16.54 -4.13
CA THR A 433 -29.33 -16.14 -2.72
C THR A 433 -30.02 -17.21 -1.88
N ASP A 434 -30.98 -17.96 -2.42
CA ASP A 434 -31.74 -18.95 -1.67
C ASP A 434 -31.96 -20.23 -2.49
N TRP A 435 -31.73 -21.39 -1.87
CA TRP A 435 -31.94 -22.71 -2.44
C TRP A 435 -33.42 -23.11 -2.52
N ILE A 436 -34.26 -22.62 -1.60
CA ILE A 436 -35.69 -22.98 -1.52
C ILE A 436 -36.49 -22.15 -2.53
N ARG A 437 -36.07 -20.91 -2.77
CA ARG A 437 -36.66 -20.00 -3.77
C ARG A 437 -35.57 -19.50 -4.71
N PRO A 438 -35.08 -20.33 -5.64
CA PRO A 438 -34.09 -19.88 -6.61
C PRO A 438 -34.70 -18.70 -7.37
N GLY A 439 -34.07 -17.53 -7.27
CA GLY A 439 -34.56 -16.33 -7.95
C GLY A 439 -34.59 -16.58 -9.47
N PHE A 440 -35.60 -16.04 -10.15
CA PHE A 440 -35.77 -16.11 -11.61
C PHE A 440 -34.57 -15.58 -12.41
N GLN A 441 -33.64 -14.88 -11.74
CA GLN A 441 -32.46 -14.24 -12.32
C GLN A 441 -31.15 -14.99 -12.02
N THR A 442 -31.20 -16.22 -11.49
CA THR A 442 -30.00 -17.04 -11.28
C THR A 442 -29.41 -17.43 -12.64
N VAL A 443 -28.17 -17.06 -12.90
CA VAL A 443 -27.46 -17.40 -14.14
C VAL A 443 -26.39 -18.44 -13.84
N VAL A 444 -26.36 -19.49 -14.66
CA VAL A 444 -25.40 -20.59 -14.55
C VAL A 444 -24.33 -20.44 -15.62
N HIS A 445 -23.07 -20.41 -15.20
CA HIS A 445 -21.90 -20.34 -16.05
C HIS A 445 -21.09 -21.63 -15.96
N SER A 446 -20.52 -22.05 -17.08
CA SER A 446 -19.59 -23.18 -17.15
C SER A 446 -18.15 -22.72 -16.95
N VAL A 447 -17.32 -23.59 -16.40
CA VAL A 447 -15.88 -23.33 -16.23
C VAL A 447 -15.13 -23.58 -17.54
N ASN A 448 -14.24 -22.66 -17.92
CA ASN A 448 -13.31 -22.80 -19.04
C ASN A 448 -11.93 -23.31 -18.58
N ARG A 449 -11.40 -22.70 -17.52
CA ARG A 449 -10.06 -22.97 -16.99
C ARG A 449 -10.03 -22.78 -15.48
N ILE A 450 -9.22 -23.58 -14.79
CA ILE A 450 -8.89 -23.42 -13.37
C ILE A 450 -7.37 -23.27 -13.25
N ILE A 451 -6.93 -22.29 -12.48
CA ILE A 451 -5.50 -22.02 -12.19
C ILE A 451 -5.36 -22.06 -10.68
N ILE A 452 -4.56 -23.00 -10.18
CA ILE A 452 -4.21 -23.11 -8.77
C ILE A 452 -2.80 -22.52 -8.62
N HIS A 453 -2.58 -21.76 -7.55
CA HIS A 453 -1.25 -21.20 -7.27
C HIS A 453 -0.18 -22.30 -7.19
N GLU A 454 0.97 -22.07 -7.83
CA GLU A 454 2.02 -23.05 -8.06
C GLU A 454 2.60 -23.60 -6.75
N ASN A 455 2.70 -22.72 -5.75
CA ASN A 455 3.25 -23.04 -4.43
C ASN A 455 2.16 -23.40 -3.39
N TYR A 456 0.95 -23.78 -3.81
CA TYR A 456 -0.11 -24.19 -2.89
C TYR A 456 0.31 -25.43 -2.09
N ASN A 457 0.22 -25.35 -0.75
CA ASN A 457 0.48 -26.46 0.15
C ASN A 457 -0.79 -26.86 0.91
N GLY A 458 -1.32 -28.05 0.62
CA GLY A 458 -2.53 -28.56 1.26
C GLY A 458 -2.39 -28.95 2.74
N THR A 459 -1.17 -29.03 3.27
CA THR A 459 -0.93 -29.33 4.70
C THR A 459 -0.92 -28.06 5.55
N THR A 460 -0.20 -27.03 5.08
CA THR A 460 -0.06 -25.75 5.79
C THR A 460 -1.08 -24.70 5.36
N TYR A 461 -1.82 -24.94 4.28
CA TYR A 461 -2.73 -23.98 3.63
C TYR A 461 -2.04 -22.70 3.15
N GLN A 462 -0.71 -22.71 2.99
CA GLN A 462 0.01 -21.62 2.34
C GLN A 462 -0.39 -21.54 0.86
N ASN A 463 -0.51 -20.30 0.35
CA ASN A 463 -0.92 -20.02 -1.03
C ASN A 463 -2.25 -20.67 -1.42
N ASP A 464 -3.21 -20.71 -0.50
CA ASP A 464 -4.55 -21.25 -0.74
C ASP A 464 -5.43 -20.29 -1.55
N ILE A 465 -5.08 -20.14 -2.83
CA ILE A 465 -5.72 -19.25 -3.80
C ILE A 465 -5.80 -19.90 -5.18
N ALA A 466 -6.93 -19.69 -5.86
CA ALA A 466 -7.16 -20.17 -7.22
C ALA A 466 -8.03 -19.21 -8.02
N LEU A 467 -7.81 -19.21 -9.33
CA LEU A 467 -8.60 -18.47 -10.31
C LEU A 467 -9.42 -19.44 -11.16
N ILE A 468 -10.66 -19.06 -11.42
CA ILE A 468 -11.56 -19.76 -12.34
C ILE A 468 -11.90 -18.80 -13.49
N GLU A 469 -11.63 -19.23 -14.71
CA GLU A 469 -12.07 -18.53 -15.92
C GLU A 469 -13.42 -19.10 -16.37
N MET A 470 -14.40 -18.21 -16.57
CA MET A 470 -15.72 -18.55 -17.11
C MET A 470 -15.66 -18.82 -18.61
N LYS A 471 -16.49 -19.76 -19.09
CA LYS A 471 -16.66 -20.00 -20.51
C LYS A 471 -17.42 -18.83 -21.16
N LYS A 472 -16.80 -18.22 -22.17
CA LYS A 472 -17.39 -17.14 -22.96
C LYS A 472 -18.57 -17.64 -23.78
N ARG A 473 -19.57 -16.78 -23.98
CA ARG A 473 -20.65 -17.04 -24.93
C ARG A 473 -20.10 -16.93 -26.36
N PRO A 474 -20.54 -17.77 -27.32
CA PRO A 474 -19.99 -17.77 -28.68
C PRO A 474 -20.06 -16.42 -29.40
N SER A 475 -21.04 -15.58 -29.05
CA SER A 475 -21.29 -14.27 -29.66
C SER A 475 -20.57 -13.09 -28.98
N GLU A 476 -19.90 -13.30 -27.85
CA GLU A 476 -19.37 -12.23 -27.01
C GLU A 476 -17.84 -12.34 -26.84
N LYS A 477 -17.12 -11.22 -27.03
CA LYS A 477 -15.66 -11.15 -26.84
C LYS A 477 -15.26 -11.10 -25.35
N GLN A 478 -16.16 -10.66 -24.47
CA GLN A 478 -15.97 -10.52 -23.02
C GLN A 478 -17.21 -11.03 -22.29
N CYS A 479 -17.02 -11.55 -21.07
CA CYS A 479 -18.14 -11.92 -20.21
C CYS A 479 -18.73 -10.64 -19.61
N VAL A 480 -20.03 -10.42 -19.79
CA VAL A 480 -20.77 -9.34 -19.14
C VAL A 480 -21.80 -9.97 -18.21
N LEU A 481 -21.68 -9.70 -16.91
CA LEU A 481 -22.64 -10.17 -15.92
C LEU A 481 -23.59 -9.02 -15.59
N SER A 482 -24.78 -9.03 -16.19
CA SER A 482 -25.75 -7.91 -16.18
C SER A 482 -26.20 -7.46 -14.78
N ASN A 483 -26.05 -8.30 -13.75
CA ASN A 483 -26.46 -8.02 -12.37
C ASN A 483 -25.31 -8.21 -11.36
N SER A 484 -24.05 -8.27 -11.82
CA SER A 484 -22.88 -8.48 -10.96
C SER A 484 -21.90 -7.34 -11.13
N VAL A 485 -21.50 -6.75 -10.01
CA VAL A 485 -20.41 -5.77 -9.94
C VAL A 485 -19.18 -6.52 -9.45
N PRO A 486 -18.03 -6.42 -10.13
CA PRO A 486 -16.80 -7.05 -9.66
C PRO A 486 -16.31 -6.37 -8.38
N ALA A 487 -15.81 -7.15 -7.43
CA ALA A 487 -15.10 -6.61 -6.28
C ALA A 487 -13.66 -6.25 -6.69
N CYS A 488 -13.12 -5.16 -6.16
CA CYS A 488 -11.77 -4.72 -6.48
C CYS A 488 -10.73 -5.66 -5.85
N VAL A 489 -9.59 -5.86 -6.53
CA VAL A 489 -8.47 -6.61 -5.98
C VAL A 489 -7.50 -5.63 -5.30
N PRO A 490 -7.16 -5.82 -4.02
CA PRO A 490 -6.21 -4.94 -3.32
C PRO A 490 -4.81 -5.11 -3.91
N TRP A 491 -4.13 -4.01 -4.23
CA TRP A 491 -2.75 -4.01 -4.76
C TRP A 491 -1.67 -3.81 -3.67
N SER A 492 -2.08 -3.50 -2.43
CA SER A 492 -1.18 -3.26 -1.31
C SER A 492 -1.67 -3.96 -0.03
N PRO A 493 -0.76 -4.54 0.77
CA PRO A 493 -1.07 -5.13 2.06
C PRO A 493 -1.31 -4.10 3.17
N TYR A 494 -1.16 -2.79 2.88
CA TYR A 494 -1.35 -1.69 3.82
C TYR A 494 -2.68 -0.94 3.62
N LEU A 495 -3.53 -1.38 2.67
CA LEU A 495 -4.85 -0.78 2.40
C LEU A 495 -5.84 -0.91 3.56
N PHE A 496 -5.74 -1.99 4.34
CA PHE A 496 -6.56 -2.21 5.52
C PHE A 496 -5.65 -2.61 6.68
N GLN A 497 -5.98 -2.12 7.87
CA GLN A 497 -5.21 -2.30 9.09
C GLN A 497 -6.01 -3.11 10.12
N PRO A 498 -5.36 -3.61 11.18
CA PRO A 498 -6.08 -4.24 12.28
C PRO A 498 -7.19 -3.34 12.84
N ASN A 499 -8.27 -3.98 13.29
CA ASN A 499 -9.53 -3.39 13.75
C ASN A 499 -10.43 -2.79 12.65
N ASP A 500 -9.95 -2.65 11.40
CA ASP A 500 -10.82 -2.26 10.30
C ASP A 500 -11.96 -3.28 10.13
N LYS A 501 -13.13 -2.76 9.78
CA LYS A 501 -14.37 -3.52 9.68
C LYS A 501 -14.50 -4.12 8.30
N CYS A 502 -14.75 -5.42 8.26
CA CYS A 502 -14.95 -6.18 7.03
C CYS A 502 -16.23 -7.01 7.12
N ILE A 503 -16.63 -7.58 5.99
CA ILE A 503 -17.85 -8.38 5.85
C ILE A 503 -17.48 -9.72 5.25
N ILE A 504 -18.04 -10.78 5.81
CA ILE A 504 -17.97 -12.13 5.27
C ILE A 504 -19.33 -12.55 4.74
N SER A 505 -19.36 -13.31 3.66
CA SER A 505 -20.60 -13.83 3.07
C SER A 505 -20.44 -15.26 2.56
N GLY A 506 -21.42 -16.11 2.88
CA GLY A 506 -21.40 -17.52 2.48
C GLY A 506 -22.62 -18.34 2.90
N TRP A 507 -22.60 -19.62 2.53
CA TRP A 507 -23.66 -20.62 2.75
C TRP A 507 -23.21 -21.71 3.74
N GLY A 508 -22.22 -21.40 4.57
CA GLY A 508 -21.66 -22.29 5.56
C GLY A 508 -22.65 -22.66 6.65
N ARG A 509 -22.27 -23.67 7.42
CA ARG A 509 -23.11 -24.24 8.48
C ARG A 509 -23.18 -23.33 9.69
N GLU A 510 -24.33 -23.30 10.34
CA GLU A 510 -24.52 -22.62 11.63
C GLU A 510 -23.98 -23.43 12.82
N LYS A 511 -23.92 -22.78 13.99
CA LYS A 511 -23.63 -23.42 15.28
C LYS A 511 -24.50 -24.67 15.44
N GLY A 512 -23.88 -25.81 15.71
CA GLY A 512 -24.57 -27.11 15.78
C GLY A 512 -24.70 -27.85 14.45
N ASN A 513 -23.96 -27.43 13.41
CA ASN A 513 -23.82 -28.16 12.13
C ASN A 513 -25.11 -28.17 11.26
N GLN A 514 -26.02 -27.22 11.50
CA GLN A 514 -27.26 -27.08 10.74
C GLN A 514 -26.98 -26.56 9.31
N LYS A 515 -27.66 -27.13 8.32
CA LYS A 515 -27.54 -26.71 6.92
C LYS A 515 -28.28 -25.39 6.72
N VAL A 516 -27.59 -24.42 6.13
CA VAL A 516 -28.18 -23.14 5.75
C VAL A 516 -28.51 -23.17 4.25
N TYR A 517 -29.73 -22.78 3.90
CA TYR A 517 -30.23 -22.77 2.51
C TYR A 517 -30.21 -21.38 1.87
N SER A 518 -30.02 -20.32 2.66
CA SER A 518 -29.94 -18.93 2.21
C SER A 518 -28.56 -18.32 2.47
N LEU A 519 -28.13 -17.42 1.58
CA LEU A 519 -26.88 -16.68 1.71
C LEU A 519 -26.95 -15.82 2.98
N LYS A 520 -25.97 -15.99 3.86
CA LYS A 520 -25.81 -15.17 5.05
C LYS A 520 -24.58 -14.31 4.96
N TRP A 521 -24.58 -13.22 5.71
CA TRP A 521 -23.44 -12.36 5.86
C TRP A 521 -23.26 -11.88 7.30
N GLY A 522 -22.02 -11.58 7.67
CA GLY A 522 -21.64 -11.14 9.01
C GLY A 522 -20.57 -10.06 8.96
N GLU A 523 -20.58 -9.18 9.96
CA GLU A 523 -19.57 -8.14 10.14
C GLU A 523 -18.49 -8.68 11.07
N VAL A 524 -17.23 -8.51 10.67
CA VAL A 524 -16.04 -8.97 11.42
C VAL A 524 -14.98 -7.88 11.41
N HIS A 525 -14.00 -7.98 12.30
CA HIS A 525 -12.85 -7.08 12.35
C HIS A 525 -11.57 -7.84 12.01
N ILE A 526 -10.61 -7.15 11.39
CA ILE A 526 -9.26 -7.68 11.20
C ILE A 526 -8.58 -7.76 12.56
N ILE A 527 -8.02 -8.92 12.91
CA ILE A 527 -7.41 -9.17 14.21
C ILE A 527 -5.89 -9.07 14.08
N ASN A 528 -5.25 -8.27 14.94
CA ASN A 528 -3.80 -8.21 14.99
C ASN A 528 -3.20 -9.46 15.68
N ASN A 529 -1.92 -9.70 15.41
CA ASN A 529 -1.13 -10.72 16.10
C ASN A 529 -1.77 -12.12 16.12
N CYS A 530 -2.19 -12.60 14.95
CA CYS A 530 -2.84 -13.91 14.85
C CYS A 530 -1.93 -15.10 15.23
N SER A 531 -0.61 -14.88 15.20
CA SER A 531 0.40 -15.81 15.71
C SER A 531 0.18 -16.20 17.18
N ALA A 532 -0.47 -15.35 17.98
CA ALA A 532 -0.81 -15.66 19.37
C ALA A 532 -1.90 -16.75 19.48
N PHE A 533 -2.83 -16.81 18.53
CA PHE A 533 -3.90 -17.81 18.47
C PHE A 533 -3.42 -19.11 17.81
N TYR A 534 -2.55 -19.00 16.79
CA TYR A 534 -2.08 -20.14 15.99
C TYR A 534 -0.55 -20.19 15.86
N PRO A 535 0.19 -20.48 16.95
CA PRO A 535 1.64 -20.49 16.94
C PRO A 535 2.20 -21.54 15.97
N GLY A 536 3.10 -21.12 15.08
CA GLY A 536 3.75 -21.99 14.10
C GLY A 536 2.88 -22.46 12.93
N ARG A 537 1.61 -22.03 12.85
CA ARG A 537 0.69 -22.34 11.74
C ARG A 537 0.24 -21.12 10.96
N TYR A 538 0.29 -19.93 11.56
CA TYR A 538 -0.04 -18.68 10.90
C TYR A 538 1.19 -18.07 10.22
N PHE A 539 1.02 -17.66 8.96
CA PHE A 539 2.05 -17.00 8.17
C PHE A 539 1.56 -15.59 7.80
N GLU A 540 2.18 -14.57 8.39
CA GLU A 540 1.69 -13.19 8.36
C GLU A 540 1.66 -12.55 6.96
N LYS A 541 2.53 -13.01 6.05
CA LYS A 541 2.57 -12.49 4.68
C LYS A 541 1.43 -13.04 3.83
N GLU A 542 1.14 -14.33 3.96
CA GLU A 542 0.17 -15.06 3.13
C GLU A 542 -1.24 -15.11 3.71
N MET A 543 -1.39 -14.92 5.03
CA MET A 543 -2.64 -15.14 5.76
C MET A 543 -3.07 -13.90 6.55
N GLU A 544 -4.38 -13.76 6.74
CA GLU A 544 -4.99 -12.71 7.55
C GLU A 544 -6.06 -13.33 8.46
N CYS A 545 -6.19 -12.81 9.68
CA CYS A 545 -7.22 -13.29 10.61
C CYS A 545 -8.32 -12.26 10.78
N ALA A 546 -9.56 -12.72 10.78
CA ALA A 546 -10.71 -11.89 11.04
C ALA A 546 -11.76 -12.61 11.87
N GLY A 547 -12.45 -11.87 12.71
CA GLY A 547 -13.50 -12.40 13.57
C GLY A 547 -14.13 -11.30 14.41
N THR A 548 -15.11 -11.68 15.22
CA THR A 548 -15.62 -10.82 16.29
C THR A 548 -14.97 -11.20 17.62
N ASP A 549 -14.79 -10.22 18.53
CA ASP A 549 -14.15 -10.48 19.84
C ASP A 549 -14.87 -11.56 20.65
N ASP A 550 -16.20 -11.61 20.53
CA ASP A 550 -17.05 -12.60 21.18
C ASP A 550 -17.09 -13.95 20.45
N GLY A 551 -16.49 -14.05 19.25
CA GLY A 551 -16.56 -15.21 18.37
C GLY A 551 -17.98 -15.58 17.95
N SER A 552 -18.94 -14.65 18.00
CA SER A 552 -20.32 -14.90 17.60
C SER A 552 -20.47 -15.11 16.09
N ILE A 553 -19.60 -14.47 15.29
CA ILE A 553 -19.60 -14.52 13.83
C ILE A 553 -18.23 -15.01 13.37
N ASP A 554 -18.23 -16.11 12.60
CA ASP A 554 -17.03 -16.75 12.07
C ASP A 554 -17.36 -17.47 10.76
N ALA A 555 -16.37 -17.64 9.88
CA ALA A 555 -16.52 -18.41 8.66
C ALA A 555 -16.42 -19.91 8.96
N CYS A 556 -17.36 -20.69 8.43
CA CYS A 556 -17.52 -22.08 8.79
C CYS A 556 -17.38 -23.07 7.63
N LYS A 557 -17.47 -24.36 7.95
CA LYS A 557 -17.49 -25.42 6.94
C LYS A 557 -18.62 -25.14 5.94
N GLY A 558 -18.26 -24.90 4.68
CA GLY A 558 -19.16 -24.51 3.59
C GLY A 558 -19.09 -23.04 3.18
N ASP A 559 -18.40 -22.18 3.95
CA ASP A 559 -18.04 -20.81 3.55
C ASP A 559 -16.69 -20.75 2.83
N SER A 560 -15.93 -21.85 2.82
CA SER A 560 -14.65 -22.00 2.12
C SER A 560 -14.69 -21.40 0.72
N GLY A 561 -13.66 -20.63 0.36
CA GLY A 561 -13.60 -19.93 -0.93
C GLY A 561 -14.47 -18.67 -1.03
N GLY A 562 -15.35 -18.41 -0.05
CA GLY A 562 -16.10 -17.16 0.05
C GLY A 562 -15.19 -15.96 0.37
N PRO A 563 -15.62 -14.73 0.05
CA PRO A 563 -14.82 -13.54 0.30
C PRO A 563 -14.91 -13.05 1.74
N LEU A 564 -13.78 -12.50 2.20
CA LEU A 564 -13.71 -11.44 3.19
C LEU A 564 -13.56 -10.12 2.44
N VAL A 565 -14.63 -9.31 2.41
CA VAL A 565 -14.61 -8.00 1.75
C VAL A 565 -14.48 -6.86 2.74
N CYS A 566 -13.65 -5.87 2.43
CA CYS A 566 -13.49 -4.67 3.24
C CYS A 566 -13.82 -3.45 2.37
N GLN A 567 -14.37 -2.40 2.98
CA GLN A 567 -14.76 -1.19 2.28
C GLN A 567 -13.83 -0.05 2.65
N ASP A 568 -13.33 0.65 1.64
CA ASP A 568 -12.52 1.85 1.84
C ASP A 568 -13.40 3.06 2.24
N VAL A 569 -12.74 4.20 2.45
CA VAL A 569 -13.42 5.46 2.81
C VAL A 569 -14.31 6.02 1.70
N ASN A 570 -14.08 5.61 0.44
CA ASN A 570 -14.84 6.01 -0.75
C ASN A 570 -16.00 5.04 -1.06
N ASN A 571 -16.31 4.11 -0.16
CA ASN A 571 -17.30 3.04 -0.31
C ASN A 571 -16.99 2.03 -1.43
N VAL A 572 -15.72 1.93 -1.85
CA VAL A 572 -15.25 0.91 -2.78
C VAL A 572 -14.97 -0.37 -2.00
N THR A 573 -15.51 -1.47 -2.50
CA THR A 573 -15.38 -2.78 -1.87
C THR A 573 -14.24 -3.59 -2.49
N TYR A 574 -13.30 -4.00 -1.64
CA TYR A 574 -12.14 -4.82 -1.99
C TYR A 574 -12.25 -6.24 -1.45
N VAL A 575 -11.78 -7.22 -2.21
CA VAL A 575 -11.63 -8.61 -1.74
C VAL A 575 -10.34 -8.72 -0.94
N TRP A 576 -10.42 -8.52 0.37
CA TRP A 576 -9.24 -8.52 1.24
C TRP A 576 -8.73 -9.93 1.53
N GLY A 577 -9.65 -10.87 1.70
CA GLY A 577 -9.33 -12.25 2.02
C GLY A 577 -10.24 -13.26 1.33
N ILE A 578 -9.79 -14.51 1.31
CA ILE A 578 -10.57 -15.68 0.90
C ILE A 578 -10.63 -16.64 2.08
N VAL A 579 -11.82 -17.11 2.45
CA VAL A 579 -11.98 -18.09 3.54
C VAL A 579 -11.14 -19.33 3.24
N SER A 580 -10.14 -19.58 4.07
CA SER A 580 -9.18 -20.69 3.90
C SER A 580 -9.43 -21.80 4.90
N TRP A 581 -9.17 -21.57 6.19
CA TRP A 581 -9.32 -22.59 7.23
C TRP A 581 -9.67 -21.99 8.60
N GLY A 582 -10.12 -22.85 9.51
CA GLY A 582 -10.44 -22.52 10.90
C GLY A 582 -10.70 -23.79 11.70
N GLU A 583 -10.41 -23.78 13.01
CA GLU A 583 -10.52 -24.98 13.85
C GLU A 583 -11.91 -25.12 14.48
N ASN A 584 -12.41 -24.06 15.13
CA ASN A 584 -13.62 -24.08 15.94
C ASN A 584 -14.54 -22.91 15.63
N CYS A 585 -15.21 -23.02 14.49
CA CYS A 585 -16.40 -22.28 14.09
C CYS A 585 -17.17 -21.58 15.23
N GLY A 586 -17.07 -20.26 15.29
CA GLY A 586 -17.91 -19.44 16.16
C GLY A 586 -17.66 -19.63 17.66
N LYS A 587 -16.40 -19.93 18.03
CA LYS A 587 -15.91 -19.99 19.41
C LYS A 587 -14.96 -18.82 19.66
N SER A 588 -15.15 -18.10 20.76
CA SER A 588 -14.24 -17.02 21.16
C SER A 588 -12.80 -17.55 21.31
N GLY A 589 -11.83 -16.77 20.85
CA GLY A 589 -10.41 -17.11 20.85
C GLY A 589 -9.92 -17.96 19.66
N PHE A 590 -10.77 -18.27 18.69
CA PHE A 590 -10.39 -18.99 17.47
C PHE A 590 -10.88 -18.23 16.23
N PRO A 591 -10.15 -17.20 15.78
CA PRO A 591 -10.57 -16.44 14.62
C PRO A 591 -10.42 -17.26 13.33
N GLY A 592 -11.26 -16.97 12.33
CA GLY A 592 -11.15 -17.53 10.99
C GLY A 592 -9.88 -17.05 10.30
N VAL A 593 -9.24 -17.94 9.54
CA VAL A 593 -8.01 -17.64 8.79
C VAL A 593 -8.33 -17.55 7.30
N TYR A 594 -7.88 -16.47 6.70
CA TYR A 594 -8.14 -16.10 5.33
C TYR A 594 -6.82 -16.00 4.56
N THR A 595 -6.82 -16.37 3.28
CA THR A 595 -5.70 -16.08 2.39
C THR A 595 -5.68 -14.59 2.10
N LYS A 596 -4.58 -13.89 2.40
CA LYS A 596 -4.44 -12.43 2.21
C LYS A 596 -4.27 -12.10 0.73
N VAL A 597 -5.36 -11.66 0.07
CA VAL A 597 -5.41 -11.48 -1.39
C VAL A 597 -4.41 -10.43 -1.87
N ALA A 598 -4.15 -9.39 -1.09
CA ALA A 598 -3.22 -8.32 -1.43
C ALA A 598 -1.81 -8.81 -1.74
N ASN A 599 -1.36 -9.90 -1.09
CA ASN A 599 -0.04 -10.49 -1.34
C ASN A 599 0.04 -11.21 -2.70
N TYR A 600 -1.09 -11.54 -3.31
CA TYR A 600 -1.16 -12.23 -4.60
C TYR A 600 -1.61 -11.32 -5.74
N PHE A 601 -1.59 -10.00 -5.55
CA PHE A 601 -2.01 -9.05 -6.58
C PHE A 601 -1.27 -9.25 -7.90
N ASP A 602 0.06 -9.37 -7.86
CA ASP A 602 0.86 -9.56 -9.07
C ASP A 602 0.56 -10.89 -9.76
N TRP A 603 0.41 -11.98 -9.00
CA TRP A 603 -0.01 -13.29 -9.52
C TRP A 603 -1.39 -13.23 -10.20
N ILE A 604 -2.38 -12.59 -9.57
CA ILE A 604 -3.71 -12.38 -10.17
C ILE A 604 -3.56 -11.53 -11.44
N SER A 605 -2.80 -10.44 -11.38
CA SER A 605 -2.62 -9.51 -12.49
C SER A 605 -1.91 -10.13 -13.70
N HIS A 606 -1.01 -11.08 -13.46
CA HIS A 606 -0.30 -11.81 -14.52
C HIS A 606 -1.24 -12.67 -15.36
N HIS A 607 -2.23 -13.31 -14.72
CA HIS A 607 -3.20 -14.16 -15.42
C HIS A 607 -4.42 -13.41 -15.96
N VAL A 608 -4.88 -12.37 -15.25
CA VAL A 608 -6.12 -11.66 -15.56
C VAL A 608 -5.88 -10.39 -16.40
N GLY A 609 -4.77 -9.69 -16.14
CA GLY A 609 -4.48 -8.34 -16.63
C GLY A 609 -4.88 -7.25 -15.63
N ARG A 610 -3.98 -6.29 -15.38
CA ARG A 610 -4.15 -5.19 -14.39
C ARG A 610 -5.37 -4.31 -14.66
N SER A 611 -5.64 -4.02 -15.93
CA SER A 611 -6.71 -3.12 -16.37
C SER A 611 -8.12 -3.63 -16.06
N LEU A 612 -8.28 -4.90 -15.66
CA LEU A 612 -9.58 -5.50 -15.35
C LEU A 612 -9.88 -5.60 -13.85
N ILE A 613 -8.86 -5.46 -12.99
CA ILE A 613 -8.96 -5.86 -11.57
C ILE A 613 -8.62 -4.74 -10.57
N SER A 614 -7.90 -3.70 -10.99
CA SER A 614 -7.43 -2.63 -10.12
C SER A 614 -8.00 -1.27 -10.49
N GLN A 615 -8.41 -0.51 -9.48
CA GLN A 615 -8.87 0.87 -9.63
C GLN A 615 -7.72 1.87 -9.76
N HIS A 616 -6.62 1.61 -9.05
CA HIS A 616 -5.43 2.46 -9.02
C HIS A 616 -4.19 1.68 -9.46
N ASN A 617 -3.10 2.38 -9.76
CA ASN A 617 -1.81 1.79 -10.13
C ASN A 617 -1.84 0.83 -11.37
N VAL A 618 -2.71 1.15 -12.34
CA VAL A 618 -2.88 0.41 -13.62
C VAL A 618 -1.74 0.67 -14.62
#